data_AF-A0A7L2A994-F1
#
_entry.id   AF-A0A7L2A994-F1
#
_cell.length_a   1.000
_cell.length_b   1.000
_cell.length_c   1.000
_cell.angle_alpha   90.00
_cell.angle_beta   90.00
_cell.angle_gamma   90.00
#
_symmetry.space_group_name_H-M   'P 1'
#
loop_
_entity.id
_entity.type
_entity.pdbx_description
1 polymer ?
#
loop_
_entity_poly.entity_id
_entity_poly.type
_entity_poly.pdbx_seq_one_letter_code
_entity_poly.pdbx_strand_id
1 'polypeptide(L)'
;WEYCDVSPCSGKKLEATEETPTEPPTDPPEIFQTCGQPEVRGTLKRIYGGSKAKPGKHPWMAYLQIQTSPDESEHFCGGVLIKSCWVLTAAHCLENPDSKIQVALGKHNLKEKEDHEQIFDAAQIILHGEYRENGGVLYNDIALLKLKPVDGHCAVETKYVKIACLPDFFLPAGTSCFISGWGETETG
;
A
#
# COMPACT_ATOMS: atom_id res chain seq x y z
N TRP A 1 4.66 -8.86 25.03
CA TRP A 1 5.29 -8.56 23.74
C TRP A 1 5.64 -9.91 23.16
N GLU A 2 4.63 -10.57 22.60
CA GLU A 2 4.82 -11.90 22.02
C GLU A 2 4.70 -11.74 20.52
N TYR A 3 5.62 -12.40 19.83
CA TYR A 3 5.82 -12.37 18.39
C TYR A 3 4.49 -12.64 17.67
N CYS A 4 4.21 -11.89 16.60
CA CYS A 4 3.19 -12.25 15.62
C CYS A 4 3.47 -13.66 15.12
N ASP A 5 2.74 -14.65 15.61
CA ASP A 5 2.81 -16.03 15.15
C ASP A 5 1.99 -16.17 13.85
N VAL A 6 2.49 -15.52 12.80
CA VAL A 6 2.00 -15.75 11.44
C VAL A 6 2.52 -17.11 11.00
N SER A 7 1.61 -18.08 10.88
CA SER A 7 1.94 -19.42 10.41
C SER A 7 2.60 -19.34 9.02
N PRO A 8 3.78 -19.96 8.82
CA PRO A 8 4.37 -20.07 7.50
C PRO A 8 3.40 -20.79 6.56
N CYS A 9 3.29 -20.34 5.31
CA CYS A 9 2.60 -21.10 4.28
C CYS A 9 3.23 -22.51 4.21
N SER A 10 2.44 -23.54 4.49
CA SER A 10 2.90 -24.94 4.44
C SER A 10 3.24 -25.30 3.00
N GLY A 11 4.51 -25.14 2.63
CA GLY A 11 5.05 -25.73 1.42
C GLY A 11 5.01 -27.25 1.58
N LYS A 12 4.11 -27.91 0.85
CA LYS A 12 4.24 -29.36 0.65
C LYS A 12 5.57 -29.59 -0.05
N LYS A 13 6.50 -30.24 0.64
CA LYS A 13 7.70 -30.81 0.03
C LYS A 13 7.24 -31.91 -0.94
N LEU A 14 7.03 -31.56 -2.20
CA LEU A 14 6.82 -32.54 -3.26
C LEU A 14 8.17 -33.21 -3.52
N GLU A 15 8.20 -34.53 -3.35
CA GLU A 15 9.33 -35.36 -3.72
C GLU A 15 9.60 -35.21 -5.22
N ALA A 16 10.86 -34.93 -5.55
CA ALA A 16 11.32 -34.76 -6.92
C ALA A 16 11.21 -36.09 -7.67
N THR A 17 10.30 -36.16 -8.63
CA THR A 17 10.35 -37.13 -9.72
C THR A 17 11.23 -36.53 -10.82
N GLU A 18 12.19 -37.32 -11.28
CA GLU A 18 13.18 -36.96 -12.28
C GLU A 18 12.50 -36.82 -13.66
N GLU A 19 12.13 -35.60 -14.02
CA GLU A 19 11.74 -35.25 -15.38
C GLU A 19 12.80 -34.34 -16.04
N THR A 20 13.11 -34.71 -17.29
CA THR A 20 13.96 -34.08 -18.30
C THR A 20 14.04 -32.55 -18.23
N PRO A 21 15.22 -31.92 -18.42
CA PRO A 21 15.41 -30.49 -18.19
C PRO A 21 14.57 -29.66 -19.16
N THR A 22 13.42 -29.20 -18.68
CA THR A 22 12.66 -28.11 -19.27
C THR A 22 13.14 -26.84 -18.59
N GLU A 23 13.49 -25.85 -19.40
CA GLU A 23 13.95 -24.52 -18.99
C GLU A 23 13.13 -23.99 -17.80
N PRO A 24 13.77 -23.42 -16.75
CA PRO A 24 13.03 -22.89 -15.61
C PRO A 24 12.03 -21.86 -16.10
N PRO A 25 10.78 -21.86 -15.59
CA PRO A 25 9.80 -20.84 -15.94
C PRO A 25 10.42 -19.49 -15.56
N THR A 26 10.67 -18.64 -16.56
CA THR A 26 11.06 -17.26 -16.33
C THR A 26 9.99 -16.61 -15.47
N ASP A 27 10.36 -16.28 -14.23
CA ASP A 27 9.55 -15.41 -13.39
C ASP A 27 9.14 -14.18 -14.23
N PRO A 28 7.87 -13.72 -14.15
CA PRO A 28 7.49 -12.46 -14.76
C PRO A 28 8.50 -11.38 -14.34
N PRO A 29 8.95 -10.51 -15.26
CA PRO A 29 9.97 -9.52 -14.94
C PRO A 29 9.56 -8.78 -13.67
N GLU A 30 10.37 -8.86 -12.62
CA GLU A 30 10.04 -8.21 -11.34
C GLU A 30 9.82 -6.71 -11.60
N ILE A 31 8.55 -6.31 -11.52
CA ILE A 31 8.05 -4.99 -11.95
C ILE A 31 8.64 -3.87 -11.06
N PHE A 32 9.12 -4.20 -9.86
CA PHE A 32 9.80 -3.28 -8.95
C PHE A 32 11.16 -3.84 -8.53
N GLN A 33 12.23 -3.14 -8.88
CA GLN A 33 13.62 -3.59 -8.61
C GLN A 33 14.18 -3.07 -7.28
N THR A 34 13.58 -2.01 -6.72
CA THR A 34 14.02 -1.37 -5.47
C THR A 34 12.83 -0.90 -4.64
N CYS A 35 13.03 -0.74 -3.33
CA CYS A 35 12.04 -0.17 -2.41
C CYS A 35 12.58 1.07 -1.70
N GLY A 36 11.68 1.96 -1.26
CA GLY A 36 12.03 3.10 -0.40
C GLY A 36 12.88 4.19 -1.06
N GLN A 37 13.04 4.16 -2.39
CA GLN A 37 13.90 5.08 -3.14
C GLN A 37 13.07 5.98 -4.06
N PRO A 38 12.63 7.17 -3.59
CA PRO A 38 11.94 8.13 -4.45
C PRO A 38 12.91 8.77 -5.44
N GLU A 39 12.49 8.93 -6.69
CA GLU A 39 13.25 9.67 -7.72
C GLU A 39 13.21 11.18 -7.46
N VAL A 40 12.07 11.69 -6.98
CA VAL A 40 11.89 13.11 -6.66
C VAL A 40 12.54 13.42 -5.31
N ARG A 41 13.81 13.82 -5.36
CA ARG A 41 14.56 14.30 -4.19
C ARG A 41 14.24 15.77 -3.91
N GLY A 42 14.13 16.14 -2.63
CA GLY A 42 13.91 17.54 -2.24
C GLY A 42 14.38 17.82 -0.82
N THR A 43 14.88 19.03 -0.59
CA THR A 43 15.31 19.51 0.73
C THR A 43 14.13 19.58 1.69
N LEU A 44 14.29 18.98 2.86
CA LEU A 44 13.25 18.81 3.86
C LEU A 44 13.21 20.03 4.78
N LYS A 45 12.25 20.94 4.57
CA LYS A 45 11.88 21.91 5.62
C LYS A 45 10.71 21.32 6.40
N ARG A 46 10.95 20.93 7.65
CA ARG A 46 9.90 20.63 8.62
C ARG A 46 9.29 21.96 9.05
N ILE A 47 8.04 22.21 8.70
CA ILE A 47 7.25 23.33 9.20
C ILE A 47 6.06 22.72 9.97
N TYR A 48 5.73 23.28 11.14
CA TYR A 48 4.48 22.95 11.83
C TYR A 48 3.29 23.23 10.90
N GLY A 49 2.34 22.28 10.77
CA GLY A 49 1.24 22.37 9.79
C GLY A 49 1.51 21.68 8.45
N GLY A 50 2.70 21.07 8.27
CA GLY A 50 3.05 20.35 7.04
C GLY A 50 3.40 21.29 5.89
N SER A 51 3.64 20.72 4.71
CA SER A 51 3.86 21.47 3.47
C SER A 51 3.38 20.62 2.31
N LYS A 52 2.76 21.24 1.29
CA LYS A 52 2.34 20.52 0.09
C LYS A 52 3.54 19.75 -0.50
N ALA A 53 3.39 18.44 -0.63
CA ALA A 53 4.41 17.59 -1.24
C ALA A 53 4.51 17.89 -2.74
N LYS A 54 5.66 17.57 -3.36
CA LYS A 54 5.76 17.55 -4.83
C LYS A 54 5.16 16.22 -5.35
N PRO A 55 4.58 16.18 -6.56
CA PRO A 55 4.23 14.93 -7.21
C PRO A 55 5.41 13.94 -7.18
N GLY A 56 5.17 12.68 -6.85
CA GLY A 56 6.19 11.63 -6.76
C GLY A 56 7.16 11.71 -5.57
N LYS A 57 6.98 12.65 -4.64
CA LYS A 57 7.81 12.74 -3.41
C LYS A 57 7.58 11.56 -2.46
N HIS A 58 6.35 11.04 -2.43
CA HIS A 58 5.96 9.87 -1.63
C HIS A 58 5.30 8.84 -2.57
N PRO A 59 6.09 8.18 -3.45
CA PRO A 59 5.57 7.40 -4.58
C PRO A 59 4.90 6.08 -4.17
N TRP A 60 4.99 5.70 -2.90
CA TRP A 60 4.30 4.56 -2.31
C TRP A 60 2.95 4.90 -1.70
N MET A 61 2.55 6.18 -1.68
CA MET A 61 1.25 6.57 -1.14
C MET A 61 0.13 5.99 -1.98
N ALA A 62 -0.76 5.26 -1.31
CA ALA A 62 -2.00 4.76 -1.86
C ALA A 62 -3.16 5.60 -1.32
N TYR A 63 -4.00 6.09 -2.22
CA TYR A 63 -5.24 6.76 -1.88
C TYR A 63 -6.38 5.75 -1.97
N LEU A 64 -7.02 5.47 -0.84
CA LEU A 64 -8.15 4.55 -0.78
C LEU A 64 -9.44 5.38 -0.86
N GLN A 65 -10.31 4.95 -1.77
CA GLN A 65 -11.59 5.59 -2.04
C GLN A 65 -12.69 4.54 -2.16
N ILE A 66 -13.91 4.90 -1.78
CA ILE A 66 -15.10 4.09 -2.02
C ILE A 66 -15.80 4.65 -3.24
N GLN A 67 -16.06 3.79 -4.22
CA GLN A 67 -16.85 4.19 -5.38
C GLN A 67 -18.33 4.30 -4.96
N THR A 68 -18.87 5.52 -4.96
CA THR A 68 -20.26 5.81 -4.59
C THR A 68 -21.18 5.83 -5.82
N SER A 69 -20.65 6.18 -6.99
CA SER A 69 -21.34 6.10 -8.29
C SER A 69 -20.34 5.83 -9.43
N PRO A 70 -20.77 5.59 -10.69
CA PRO A 70 -19.84 5.36 -11.81
C PRO A 70 -18.78 6.44 -11.98
N ASP A 71 -19.13 7.71 -11.69
CA ASP A 71 -18.27 8.88 -11.89
C ASP A 71 -17.87 9.56 -10.56
N GLU A 72 -18.23 8.97 -9.42
CA GLU A 72 -18.00 9.56 -8.09
C GLU A 72 -17.35 8.57 -7.12
N SER A 73 -16.38 9.07 -6.37
CA SER A 73 -15.68 8.32 -5.34
C SER A 73 -15.38 9.22 -4.14
N GLU A 74 -15.56 8.69 -2.94
CA GLU A 74 -15.28 9.40 -1.69
C GLU A 74 -13.96 8.92 -1.08
N HIS A 75 -13.11 9.86 -0.66
CA HIS A 75 -11.93 9.53 0.13
C HIS A 75 -12.34 8.93 1.46
N PHE A 76 -11.65 7.90 1.92
CA PHE A 76 -11.81 7.47 3.31
C PHE A 76 -10.49 7.18 4.03
N CYS A 77 -9.46 6.66 3.35
CA CYS A 77 -8.20 6.28 4.00
C CYS A 77 -6.95 6.41 3.11
N GLY A 78 -5.79 6.35 3.75
CA GLY A 78 -4.50 6.18 3.09
C GLY A 78 -4.00 4.73 3.16
N GLY A 79 -2.99 4.43 2.37
CA GLY A 79 -2.25 3.17 2.42
C GLY A 79 -0.84 3.33 1.86
N VAL A 80 -0.08 2.23 1.87
CA VAL A 80 1.30 2.17 1.39
C VAL A 80 1.45 0.98 0.46
N LEU A 81 1.87 1.22 -0.79
CA LEU A 81 2.23 0.15 -1.71
C LEU A 81 3.53 -0.51 -1.24
N ILE A 82 3.47 -1.82 -0.95
CA ILE A 82 4.62 -2.60 -0.44
C ILE A 82 5.10 -3.65 -1.45
N LYS A 83 4.24 -4.06 -2.38
CA LYS A 83 4.56 -4.85 -3.58
C LYS A 83 3.59 -4.47 -4.71
N SER A 84 3.89 -4.86 -5.96
CA SER A 84 3.07 -4.53 -7.14
C SER A 84 1.56 -4.74 -6.94
N CYS A 85 1.15 -5.84 -6.30
CA CYS A 85 -0.27 -6.14 -6.05
C CYS A 85 -0.71 -5.94 -4.58
N TRP A 86 0.11 -5.33 -3.72
CA TRP A 86 -0.14 -5.33 -2.28
C TRP A 86 0.01 -3.94 -1.67
N VAL A 87 -1.07 -3.49 -1.06
CA VAL A 87 -1.13 -2.27 -0.26
C VAL A 87 -1.29 -2.64 1.20
N LEU A 88 -0.48 -2.01 2.05
CA LEU A 88 -0.59 -2.03 3.49
C LEU A 88 -1.43 -0.84 3.96
N THR A 89 -2.39 -1.06 4.85
CA THR A 89 -3.22 0.00 5.43
C THR A 89 -3.65 -0.38 6.85
N ALA A 90 -4.48 0.42 7.49
CA ALA A 90 -5.08 0.14 8.78
C ALA A 90 -6.28 -0.82 8.62
N ALA A 91 -6.55 -1.63 9.64
CA ALA A 91 -7.67 -2.56 9.62
C ALA A 91 -9.01 -1.83 9.77
N HIS A 92 -9.08 -0.80 10.61
CA HIS A 92 -10.30 0.00 10.82
C HIS A 92 -10.80 0.65 9.51
N CYS A 93 -9.88 0.95 8.58
CA CYS A 93 -10.23 1.46 7.26
C CYS A 93 -11.06 0.45 6.44
N LEU A 94 -10.88 -0.85 6.64
CA LEU A 94 -11.40 -1.91 5.77
C LEU A 94 -12.47 -2.77 6.45
N GLU A 95 -13.05 -2.31 7.57
CA GLU A 95 -14.03 -3.08 8.34
C GLU A 95 -15.36 -3.32 7.61
N ASN A 96 -15.68 -2.49 6.61
CA ASN A 96 -16.91 -2.64 5.85
C ASN A 96 -16.66 -3.46 4.56
N PRO A 97 -16.94 -4.78 4.55
CA PRO A 97 -16.62 -5.66 3.42
C PRO A 97 -17.47 -5.40 2.18
N ASP A 98 -18.62 -4.73 2.33
CA ASP A 98 -19.55 -4.44 1.23
C ASP A 98 -19.11 -3.22 0.40
N SER A 99 -18.10 -2.49 0.87
CA SER A 99 -17.61 -1.29 0.18
C SER A 99 -16.82 -1.65 -1.07
N LYS A 100 -17.16 -1.02 -2.20
CA LYS A 100 -16.35 -1.11 -3.42
C LYS A 100 -15.12 -0.23 -3.29
N ILE A 101 -14.05 -0.80 -2.75
CA ILE A 101 -12.80 -0.10 -2.51
C ILE A 101 -11.98 -0.04 -3.79
N GLN A 102 -11.56 1.16 -4.14
CA GLN A 102 -10.56 1.44 -5.15
C GLN A 102 -9.30 2.03 -4.53
N VAL A 103 -8.18 1.72 -5.16
CA VAL A 103 -6.86 2.22 -4.81
C VAL A 103 -6.33 3.03 -5.98
N ALA A 104 -6.09 4.32 -5.74
CA ALA A 104 -5.36 5.17 -6.67
C ALA A 104 -3.90 5.32 -6.21
N LEU A 105 -2.97 4.91 -7.07
CA LEU A 105 -1.53 5.06 -6.90
C LEU A 105 -1.03 6.20 -7.79
N GLY A 106 0.04 6.87 -7.37
CA GLY A 106 0.61 7.99 -8.11
C GLY A 106 -0.22 9.28 -8.06
N LYS A 107 -1.37 9.26 -7.36
CA LYS A 107 -2.21 10.44 -7.18
C LYS A 107 -1.52 11.50 -6.34
N HIS A 108 -1.70 12.77 -6.69
CA HIS A 108 -1.19 13.92 -5.97
C HIS A 108 -2.30 14.94 -5.68
N ASN A 109 -3.07 15.33 -6.70
CA ASN A 109 -4.17 16.28 -6.58
C ASN A 109 -5.51 15.54 -6.55
N LEU A 110 -6.28 15.68 -5.47
CA LEU A 110 -7.59 15.02 -5.34
C LEU A 110 -8.67 15.61 -6.26
N LYS A 111 -8.48 16.84 -6.74
CA LYS A 111 -9.47 17.55 -7.57
C LYS A 111 -9.31 17.32 -9.07
N GLU A 112 -8.21 16.69 -9.47
CA GLU A 112 -7.84 16.50 -10.87
C GLU A 112 -7.64 15.02 -11.14
N LYS A 113 -7.92 14.58 -12.35
CA LYS A 113 -7.45 13.28 -12.84
C LYS A 113 -6.10 13.50 -13.48
N GLU A 114 -5.08 12.83 -12.95
CA GLU A 114 -3.72 12.98 -13.43
C GLU A 114 -3.31 11.75 -14.26
N ASP A 115 -2.65 11.98 -15.41
CA ASP A 115 -2.31 10.91 -16.38
C ASP A 115 -1.36 9.83 -15.84
N HIS A 116 -0.73 10.09 -14.70
CA HIS A 116 0.22 9.20 -14.04
C HIS A 116 -0.42 8.33 -12.95
N GLU A 117 -1.73 8.47 -12.73
CA GLU A 117 -2.48 7.66 -11.79
C GLU A 117 -2.66 6.23 -12.29
N GLN A 118 -2.53 5.27 -11.39
CA GLN A 118 -2.89 3.88 -11.64
C GLN A 118 -3.99 3.50 -10.65
N ILE A 119 -5.17 3.15 -11.17
CA ILE A 119 -6.36 2.87 -10.37
C ILE A 119 -6.66 1.37 -10.43
N PHE A 120 -6.86 0.76 -9.27
CA PHE A 120 -7.14 -0.66 -9.13
C PHE A 120 -8.32 -0.87 -8.18
N ASP A 121 -9.23 -1.79 -8.54
CA ASP A 121 -10.20 -2.31 -7.58
C ASP A 121 -9.50 -3.23 -6.57
N ALA A 122 -10.05 -3.33 -5.35
CA ALA A 122 -9.63 -4.34 -4.40
C ALA A 122 -10.10 -5.73 -4.85
N ALA A 123 -9.18 -6.70 -4.95
CA ALA A 123 -9.50 -8.10 -5.18
C ALA A 123 -9.74 -8.87 -3.88
N GLN A 124 -9.03 -8.49 -2.81
CA GLN A 124 -9.11 -9.16 -1.52
C GLN A 124 -8.69 -8.19 -0.41
N ILE A 125 -9.41 -8.27 0.71
CA ILE A 125 -9.10 -7.60 1.96
C ILE A 125 -8.68 -8.67 2.98
N ILE A 126 -7.59 -8.42 3.69
CA ILE A 126 -7.07 -9.31 4.73
C ILE A 126 -6.79 -8.46 5.98
N LEU A 127 -7.70 -8.52 6.94
CA LEU A 127 -7.50 -7.90 8.26
C LEU A 127 -6.53 -8.74 9.08
N HIS A 128 -5.79 -8.12 10.00
CA HIS A 128 -5.02 -8.87 10.99
C HIS A 128 -5.96 -9.79 11.79
N GLY A 129 -5.60 -11.07 11.95
CA GLY A 129 -6.48 -12.07 12.58
C GLY A 129 -6.84 -11.78 14.04
N GLU A 130 -6.03 -10.97 14.70
CA GLU A 130 -6.26 -10.49 16.07
C GLU A 130 -6.68 -9.00 16.14
N TYR A 131 -7.09 -8.42 15.02
CA TYR A 131 -7.66 -7.07 15.02
C TYR A 131 -8.92 -7.02 15.88
N ARG A 132 -9.02 -6.02 16.74
CA ARG A 132 -10.20 -5.77 17.58
C ARG A 132 -10.27 -4.31 18.00
N GLU A 133 -11.49 -3.80 18.09
CA GLU A 133 -11.81 -2.56 18.76
C GLU A 133 -12.41 -2.85 20.14
N ASN A 134 -11.91 -2.19 21.18
CA ASN A 134 -12.53 -2.25 22.51
C ASN A 134 -12.51 -0.86 23.15
N GLY A 135 -13.71 -0.28 23.35
CA GLY A 135 -13.86 1.02 23.99
C GLY A 135 -13.16 2.17 23.24
N GLY A 136 -13.14 2.13 21.90
CA GLY A 136 -12.44 3.10 21.06
C GLY A 136 -10.93 2.88 20.95
N VAL A 137 -10.38 1.83 21.56
CA VAL A 137 -8.97 1.44 21.39
C VAL A 137 -8.87 0.38 20.30
N LEU A 138 -8.07 0.67 19.28
CA LEU A 138 -7.80 -0.22 18.15
C LEU A 138 -6.54 -1.05 18.44
N TYR A 139 -6.68 -2.38 18.44
CA TYR A 139 -5.58 -3.32 18.63
C TYR A 139 -5.28 -4.03 17.32
N ASN A 140 -3.99 -4.20 16.99
CA ASN A 140 -3.54 -4.83 15.75
C ASN A 140 -4.16 -4.21 14.50
N ASP A 141 -4.24 -2.88 14.48
CA ASP A 141 -4.88 -2.08 13.44
C ASP A 141 -4.04 -2.03 12.15
N ILE A 142 -3.98 -3.18 11.47
CA ILE A 142 -3.18 -3.39 10.26
C ILE A 142 -3.91 -4.37 9.34
N ALA A 143 -3.89 -4.07 8.05
CA ALA A 143 -4.52 -4.90 7.03
C ALA A 143 -3.75 -4.86 5.70
N LEU A 144 -3.93 -5.90 4.92
CA LEU A 144 -3.46 -6.00 3.55
C LEU A 144 -4.64 -5.92 2.57
N LEU A 145 -4.46 -5.12 1.53
CA LEU A 145 -5.37 -5.02 0.40
C LEU A 145 -4.64 -5.51 -0.85
N LYS A 146 -5.18 -6.57 -1.46
CA LYS A 146 -4.68 -7.13 -2.72
C LYS A 146 -5.34 -6.43 -3.89
N LEU A 147 -4.55 -5.88 -4.79
CA LEU A 147 -5.02 -5.20 -5.99
C LEU A 147 -5.55 -6.22 -7.01
N LYS A 148 -6.66 -5.90 -7.68
CA LYS A 148 -7.16 -6.64 -8.83
C LYS A 148 -6.32 -6.27 -10.06
N PRO A 149 -5.69 -7.22 -10.75
CA PRO A 149 -4.93 -6.92 -11.96
C PRO A 149 -5.81 -6.30 -13.05
N VAL A 150 -5.26 -5.34 -13.78
CA VAL A 150 -5.82 -4.75 -15.01
C VAL A 150 -4.89 -5.15 -16.14
N ASP A 151 -5.44 -5.67 -17.24
CA ASP A 151 -4.66 -6.14 -18.40
C ASP A 151 -3.52 -7.11 -18.05
N GLY A 152 -3.72 -7.93 -17.02
CA GLY A 152 -2.77 -8.95 -16.59
C GLY A 152 -1.67 -8.48 -15.64
N HIS A 153 -1.64 -7.19 -15.24
CA HIS A 153 -0.68 -6.66 -14.29
C HIS A 153 -1.32 -5.83 -13.17
N CYS A 154 -0.63 -5.70 -12.03
CA CYS A 154 -1.02 -4.76 -10.97
C CYS A 154 -0.28 -3.44 -11.16
N ALA A 155 0.19 -2.80 -10.07
CA ALA A 155 0.95 -1.57 -10.16
C ALA A 155 2.23 -1.76 -10.98
N VAL A 156 2.53 -0.79 -11.84
CA VAL A 156 3.75 -0.72 -12.65
C VAL A 156 4.64 0.39 -12.10
N GLU A 157 5.94 0.10 -11.96
CA GLU A 157 6.86 1.10 -11.42
C GLU A 157 6.98 2.32 -12.35
N THR A 158 6.86 3.50 -11.74
CA THR A 158 7.14 4.79 -12.39
C THR A 158 7.80 5.73 -11.39
N LYS A 159 8.20 6.93 -11.81
CA LYS A 159 8.67 7.97 -10.88
C LYS A 159 7.63 8.41 -9.84
N TYR A 160 6.35 8.10 -10.06
CA TYR A 160 5.24 8.43 -9.18
C TYR A 160 4.68 7.23 -8.41
N VAL A 161 4.97 6.01 -8.85
CA VAL A 161 4.50 4.76 -8.25
C VAL A 161 5.71 3.87 -7.97
N LYS A 162 6.08 3.75 -6.69
CA LYS A 162 7.16 2.88 -6.20
C LYS A 162 6.71 2.19 -4.92
N ILE A 163 7.40 1.13 -4.53
CA ILE A 163 7.11 0.42 -3.29
C ILE A 163 7.91 0.96 -2.10
N ALA A 164 7.31 0.95 -0.91
CA ALA A 164 8.03 1.19 0.34
C ALA A 164 8.72 -0.09 0.82
N CYS A 165 9.85 0.04 1.51
CA CYS A 165 10.47 -1.09 2.19
C CYS A 165 9.70 -1.41 3.48
N LEU A 166 9.55 -2.70 3.78
CA LEU A 166 9.14 -3.13 5.10
C LEU A 166 10.36 -3.11 6.03
N PRO A 167 10.22 -2.62 7.28
CA PRO A 167 11.32 -2.61 8.22
C PRO A 167 11.63 -4.02 8.72
N ASP A 168 12.91 -4.38 8.77
CA ASP A 168 13.45 -5.56 9.46
C ASP A 168 14.26 -5.17 10.71
N PHE A 169 14.15 -3.90 11.12
CA PHE A 169 14.91 -3.30 12.20
C PHE A 169 14.03 -2.50 13.16
N PHE A 170 14.56 -2.25 14.35
CA PHE A 170 13.91 -1.41 15.35
C PHE A 170 14.24 0.07 15.15
N LEU A 171 13.23 0.94 15.22
CA LEU A 171 13.39 2.39 15.18
C LEU A 171 13.50 2.95 16.61
N PRO A 172 14.67 3.49 17.02
CA PRO A 172 14.81 4.09 18.34
C PRO A 172 13.86 5.27 18.57
N ALA A 173 13.48 5.48 19.82
CA ALA A 173 12.71 6.66 20.21
C ALA A 173 13.44 7.95 19.83
N GLY A 174 12.70 8.93 19.29
CA GLY A 174 13.26 10.19 18.80
C GLY A 174 13.77 10.14 17.34
N THR A 175 13.69 9.00 16.66
CA THR A 175 13.98 8.93 15.22
C THR A 175 13.02 9.84 14.45
N SER A 176 13.58 10.69 13.59
CA SER A 176 12.79 11.57 12.75
C SER A 176 12.17 10.80 11.59
N CYS A 177 10.84 10.80 11.53
CA CYS A 177 10.04 10.16 10.48
C CYS A 177 9.21 11.20 9.72
N PHE A 178 8.64 10.78 8.59
CA PHE A 178 7.69 11.57 7.80
C PHE A 178 6.32 10.93 7.82
N ILE A 179 5.29 11.77 7.88
CA ILE A 179 3.91 11.41 7.62
C ILE A 179 3.44 12.19 6.40
N SER A 180 2.63 11.56 5.56
CA SER A 180 2.04 12.17 4.39
C SER A 180 0.62 11.66 4.21
N GLY A 181 -0.27 12.51 3.73
CA GLY A 181 -1.67 12.19 3.49
C GLY A 181 -2.40 13.41 2.94
N TRP A 182 -3.69 13.22 2.69
CA TRP A 182 -4.61 14.26 2.22
C TRP A 182 -5.64 14.66 3.28
N GLY A 183 -5.46 14.19 4.52
CA GLY A 183 -6.30 14.58 5.65
C GLY A 183 -6.20 16.07 5.95
N GLU A 184 -7.20 16.57 6.67
CA GLU A 184 -7.36 17.98 6.99
C GLU A 184 -6.08 18.57 7.63
N THR A 185 -5.51 19.59 7.02
CA THR A 185 -4.26 20.23 7.50
C THR A 185 -4.50 21.39 8.46
N GLU A 186 -5.75 21.87 8.56
CA GLU A 186 -6.16 22.96 9.44
C GLU A 186 -7.54 22.64 10.02
N THR A 187 -7.69 22.71 11.34
CA THR A 187 -9.00 22.65 12.01
C THR A 187 -9.99 23.56 11.29
N GLY A 188 -11.17 23.03 10.95
CA GLY A 188 -12.28 23.82 10.39
C GLY A 188 -12.68 25.03 11.22
#